data_AF-M0ZVD2-F1
#
_entry.id   AF-M0ZVD2-F1
#
_cell.length_a   1.000
_cell.length_b   1.000
_cell.length_c   1.000
_cell.angle_alpha   90.00
_cell.angle_beta   90.00
_cell.angle_gamma   90.00
#
_symmetry.space_group_name_H-M   'P 1'
#
loop_
_entity.id
_entity.type
_entity.pdbx_description
1 polymer ?
#
loop_
_entity_poly.entity_id
_entity_poly.type
_entity_poly.pdbx_seq_one_letter_code
_entity_poly.pdbx_strand_id
1 'polypeptide(L)'
;MKQAYYLSMEFLQGRALLNAIGNLELTGAFAEALKNLGHNLENVASQEPDAALGNGGLGRLASCFLDSLATLNYPAWGYGLRYKYGLFKQRITKDGQEEVAEDWLEIGSPWEVVRNDVSYPIKFYGKVSTGSDGKRYWIGGEDIKAVAYDVPIPGYKTRTTISLRLWSTQVPSADFDLSAFNAGEHTKACEAQANAEKVYLIY
;
A
#
# COMPACT_ATOMS: atom_id res chain seq x y z
N MET A 1 26.53 5.49 -4.86
CA MET A 1 25.71 4.90 -5.94
C MET A 1 24.44 5.73 -6.04
N LYS A 2 23.99 6.11 -7.25
CA LYS A 2 22.73 6.85 -7.45
C LYS A 2 21.56 5.87 -7.35
N GLN A 3 20.47 6.24 -6.69
CA GLN A 3 19.26 5.41 -6.56
C GLN A 3 18.09 6.03 -7.34
N ALA A 4 17.31 5.20 -8.00
CA ALA A 4 16.09 5.62 -8.70
C ALA A 4 14.84 5.45 -7.82
N TYR A 5 13.86 6.34 -7.99
CA TYR A 5 12.59 6.28 -7.28
C TYR A 5 11.45 6.43 -8.28
N TYR A 6 10.65 5.38 -8.41
CA TYR A 6 9.51 5.33 -9.31
C TYR A 6 8.24 5.68 -8.55
N LEU A 7 7.65 6.84 -8.85
CA LEU A 7 6.39 7.29 -8.26
C LEU A 7 5.24 6.87 -9.18
N SER A 8 4.25 6.15 -8.64
CA SER A 8 3.03 5.81 -9.37
C SER A 8 1.82 5.84 -8.43
N MET A 9 0.69 6.26 -8.97
CA MET A 9 -0.60 6.14 -8.28
C MET A 9 -1.16 4.72 -8.35
N GLU A 10 -0.61 3.86 -9.19
CA GLU A 10 -1.06 2.48 -9.36
C GLU A 10 0.10 1.49 -9.40
N PHE A 11 -0.10 0.33 -8.77
CA PHE A 11 0.76 -0.86 -8.86
C PHE A 11 -0.11 -2.11 -8.91
N LEU A 12 -0.20 -2.76 -10.07
CA LEU A 12 -0.94 -4.01 -10.22
C LEU A 12 0.01 -5.17 -9.93
N GLN A 13 0.35 -5.37 -8.65
CA GLN A 13 1.30 -6.40 -8.20
C GLN A 13 0.77 -7.81 -8.51
N GLY A 14 -0.52 -8.01 -8.27
CA GLY A 14 -1.16 -9.32 -8.28
C GLY A 14 -0.74 -10.16 -7.08
N ARG A 15 -1.00 -11.46 -7.15
CA ARG A 15 -0.55 -12.44 -6.14
C ARG A 15 0.97 -12.60 -6.12
N ALA A 16 1.57 -12.52 -4.94
CA ALA A 16 3.01 -12.53 -4.73
C ALA A 16 3.59 -13.92 -4.46
N LEU A 17 2.82 -14.89 -3.94
CA LEU A 17 3.36 -16.19 -3.48
C LEU A 17 4.16 -16.91 -4.56
N LEU A 18 3.56 -17.11 -5.73
CA LEU A 18 4.20 -17.85 -6.82
C LEU A 18 5.36 -17.08 -7.43
N ASN A 19 5.29 -15.75 -7.49
CA ASN A 19 6.39 -14.92 -7.99
C ASN A 19 7.59 -14.97 -7.03
N ALA A 20 7.36 -14.83 -5.72
CA ALA A 20 8.42 -14.91 -4.72
C ALA A 20 9.09 -16.30 -4.70
N ILE A 21 8.31 -17.38 -4.67
CA ILE A 21 8.85 -18.75 -4.71
C ILE A 21 9.64 -18.99 -6.00
N GLY A 22 9.13 -18.51 -7.13
CA GLY A 22 9.78 -18.62 -8.44
C GLY A 22 11.11 -17.87 -8.50
N ASN A 23 11.14 -16.62 -8.04
CA ASN A 23 12.34 -15.78 -8.04
C ASN A 23 13.44 -16.31 -7.13
N LEU A 24 13.06 -16.99 -6.04
CA LEU A 24 13.98 -17.69 -5.12
C LEU A 24 14.40 -19.08 -5.60
N GLU A 25 13.85 -19.58 -6.72
CA GLU A 25 14.08 -20.93 -7.23
C GLU A 25 13.68 -22.07 -6.27
N LEU A 26 12.65 -21.83 -5.45
CA LEU A 26 12.21 -22.79 -4.42
C LEU A 26 10.91 -23.54 -4.76
N THR A 27 10.42 -23.45 -6.00
CA THR A 27 9.13 -24.04 -6.41
C THR A 27 9.00 -25.52 -6.06
N GLY A 28 10.03 -26.33 -6.35
CA GLY A 28 10.01 -27.77 -6.04
C GLY A 28 9.97 -28.04 -4.53
N ALA A 29 10.83 -27.36 -3.76
CA ALA A 29 10.94 -27.54 -2.32
C ALA A 29 9.66 -27.08 -1.59
N PHE A 30 9.07 -25.95 -1.98
CA PHE A 30 7.79 -25.48 -1.42
C PHE A 30 6.63 -26.42 -1.76
N ALA A 31 6.57 -26.93 -2.99
CA ALA A 31 5.53 -27.87 -3.39
C ALA A 31 5.62 -29.18 -2.58
N GLU A 32 6.82 -29.71 -2.37
CA GLU A 32 7.04 -30.91 -1.53
C GLU A 32 6.69 -30.66 -0.07
N ALA A 33 7.13 -29.52 0.50
CA ALA A 33 6.81 -29.14 1.87
C ALA A 33 5.30 -29.05 2.10
N LEU A 34 4.55 -28.40 1.20
CA LEU A 34 3.09 -28.32 1.29
C LEU A 34 2.43 -29.69 1.15
N LYS A 35 2.93 -30.54 0.25
CA LYS A 35 2.43 -31.91 0.09
C LYS A 35 2.57 -32.73 1.36
N ASN A 36 3.70 -32.61 2.06
CA ASN A 36 3.94 -33.28 3.35
C ASN A 36 2.99 -32.78 4.45
N LEU A 37 2.50 -31.54 4.34
CA LEU A 37 1.48 -30.96 5.22
C LEU A 37 0.05 -31.27 4.76
N GLY A 38 -0.14 -32.06 3.69
CA GLY A 38 -1.47 -32.41 3.17
C GLY A 38 -2.11 -31.34 2.27
N HIS A 39 -1.32 -30.37 1.78
CA HIS A 39 -1.79 -29.28 0.93
C HIS A 39 -1.18 -29.34 -0.48
N ASN A 40 -1.83 -28.67 -1.43
CA ASN A 40 -1.34 -28.49 -2.79
C ASN A 40 -0.98 -27.00 -3.00
N LEU A 41 0.18 -26.72 -3.61
CA LEU A 41 0.68 -25.36 -3.82
C LEU A 41 -0.29 -24.48 -4.62
N GLU A 42 -0.91 -25.03 -5.67
CA GLU A 42 -1.88 -24.30 -6.50
C GLU A 42 -3.14 -23.93 -5.70
N ASN A 43 -3.64 -24.87 -4.87
CA ASN A 43 -4.78 -24.63 -4.00
C ASN A 43 -4.46 -23.58 -2.92
N VAL A 44 -3.24 -23.56 -2.39
CA VAL A 44 -2.82 -22.54 -1.42
C VAL A 44 -2.68 -21.17 -2.11
N ALA A 45 -2.04 -21.13 -3.28
CA ALA A 45 -1.85 -19.90 -4.05
C ALA A 45 -3.16 -19.30 -4.57
N SER A 46 -4.22 -20.09 -4.74
CA SER A 46 -5.55 -19.58 -5.12
C SER A 46 -6.31 -18.90 -3.98
N GLN A 47 -5.88 -19.08 -2.73
CA GLN A 47 -6.49 -18.40 -1.58
C GLN A 47 -5.91 -16.99 -1.36
N GLU A 48 -4.79 -16.66 -2.00
CA GLU A 48 -4.19 -15.34 -1.89
C GLU A 48 -5.04 -14.30 -2.63
N PRO A 49 -5.52 -13.23 -1.98
CA PRO A 49 -6.19 -12.14 -2.67
C PRO A 49 -5.18 -11.32 -3.48
N ASP A 50 -5.59 -10.84 -4.66
CA ASP A 50 -4.80 -9.86 -5.39
C ASP A 50 -4.73 -8.54 -4.59
N ALA A 51 -3.54 -7.93 -4.51
CA ALA A 51 -3.37 -6.65 -3.86
C ALA A 51 -4.05 -5.54 -4.69
N ALA A 52 -5.10 -4.92 -4.14
CA ALA A 52 -5.92 -3.93 -4.82
C ALA A 52 -5.25 -2.54 -4.89
N LEU A 53 -4.08 -2.48 -5.53
CA LEU A 53 -3.19 -1.32 -5.56
C LEU A 53 -3.12 -0.63 -6.95
N GLY A 54 -3.88 -1.11 -7.93
CA GLY A 54 -3.95 -0.51 -9.28
C GLY A 54 -4.99 -1.21 -10.16
N ASN A 55 -5.36 -0.58 -11.29
CA ASN A 55 -6.44 -1.05 -12.16
C ASN A 55 -5.91 -1.63 -13.46
N GLY A 56 -5.06 -0.85 -14.13
CA GLY A 56 -4.85 -0.98 -15.56
C GLY A 56 -3.41 -1.22 -15.97
N GLY A 57 -3.15 -0.98 -17.26
CA GLY A 57 -1.83 -1.14 -17.85
C GLY A 57 -0.76 -0.25 -17.22
N LEU A 58 -1.14 0.92 -16.69
CA LEU A 58 -0.22 1.81 -15.96
C LEU A 58 0.31 1.12 -14.69
N GLY A 59 -0.59 0.62 -13.85
CA GLY A 59 -0.22 -0.11 -12.64
C GLY A 59 0.57 -1.37 -12.94
N ARG A 60 0.21 -2.12 -14.00
CA ARG A 60 0.94 -3.34 -14.35
C ARG A 60 2.34 -3.04 -14.89
N LEU A 61 2.51 -1.97 -15.67
CA LEU A 61 3.82 -1.52 -16.15
C LEU A 61 4.72 -1.17 -14.97
N ALA A 62 4.21 -0.43 -13.98
CA ALA A 62 4.95 -0.08 -12.78
C ALA A 62 5.43 -1.33 -12.02
N SER A 63 4.56 -2.33 -11.83
CA SER A 63 4.93 -3.60 -11.19
C SER A 63 5.98 -4.38 -11.97
N CYS A 64 5.82 -4.50 -13.29
CA CYS A 64 6.82 -5.17 -14.14
C CYS A 64 8.18 -4.45 -14.13
N PHE A 65 8.19 -3.11 -14.03
CA PHE A 65 9.42 -2.35 -13.84
C PHE A 65 10.11 -2.71 -12.54
N LEU A 66 9.40 -2.86 -11.43
CA LEU A 66 10.01 -3.23 -10.15
C LEU A 66 10.65 -4.63 -10.21
N ASP A 67 9.96 -5.62 -10.77
CA ASP A 67 10.53 -6.97 -10.97
C ASP A 67 11.79 -6.92 -11.85
N SER A 68 11.76 -6.15 -12.94
CA SER A 68 12.92 -5.98 -13.82
C SER A 68 14.08 -5.28 -13.11
N LEU A 69 13.82 -4.23 -12.34
CA LEU A 69 14.83 -3.47 -11.59
C LEU A 69 15.50 -4.35 -10.53
N ALA A 70 14.72 -5.15 -9.81
CA ALA A 70 15.23 -6.11 -8.83
C ALA A 70 16.12 -7.16 -9.50
N THR A 71 15.60 -7.79 -10.56
CA THR A 71 16.30 -8.85 -11.33
C THR A 71 17.61 -8.37 -11.94
N LEU A 72 17.63 -7.15 -12.48
CA LEU A 72 18.82 -6.55 -13.10
C LEU A 72 19.77 -5.89 -12.10
N ASN A 73 19.53 -6.02 -10.80
CA ASN A 73 20.37 -5.48 -9.72
C ASN A 73 20.48 -3.95 -9.73
N TYR A 74 19.44 -3.24 -10.19
CA TYR A 74 19.42 -1.78 -10.14
C TYR A 74 19.02 -1.27 -8.75
N PRO A 75 19.68 -0.24 -8.22
CA PRO A 75 19.27 0.44 -7.00
C PRO A 75 18.03 1.30 -7.29
N ALA A 76 16.83 0.75 -7.09
CA ALA A 76 15.59 1.46 -7.35
C ALA A 76 14.48 1.05 -6.38
N TRP A 77 13.58 1.96 -6.01
CA TRP A 77 12.36 1.65 -5.26
C TRP A 77 11.11 2.17 -5.99
N GLY A 78 9.97 1.53 -5.73
CA GLY A 78 8.64 2.04 -6.05
C GLY A 78 8.04 2.79 -4.87
N TYR A 79 7.26 3.83 -5.14
CA TYR A 79 6.47 4.56 -4.15
C TYR A 79 5.03 4.73 -4.64
N GLY A 80 4.07 4.38 -3.77
CA GLY A 80 2.65 4.49 -4.03
C GLY A 80 1.82 4.67 -2.76
N LEU A 81 0.50 4.63 -2.89
CA LEU A 81 -0.43 4.65 -1.76
C LEU A 81 -0.91 3.22 -1.45
N ARG A 82 -1.18 2.95 -0.18
CA ARG A 82 -1.65 1.64 0.29
C ARG A 82 -3.18 1.58 0.25
N TYR A 83 -3.78 1.49 -0.93
CA TYR A 83 -5.24 1.61 -1.04
C TYR A 83 -6.00 0.53 -0.27
N LYS A 84 -7.03 0.94 0.47
CA LYS A 84 -7.81 0.02 1.32
C LYS A 84 -8.76 -0.84 0.50
N TYR A 85 -9.52 -0.22 -0.40
CA TYR A 85 -10.62 -0.84 -1.14
C TYR A 85 -10.37 -0.91 -2.65
N GLY A 86 -9.18 -0.53 -3.11
CA GLY A 86 -8.84 -0.51 -4.53
C GLY A 86 -9.77 0.39 -5.34
N LEU A 87 -10.14 -0.04 -6.55
CA LEU A 87 -11.16 0.62 -7.36
C LEU A 87 -12.55 0.03 -7.06
N PHE A 88 -12.75 -1.23 -7.41
CA PHE A 88 -13.89 -2.06 -6.99
C PHE A 88 -13.68 -3.53 -7.42
N LYS A 89 -14.31 -4.43 -6.67
CA LYS A 89 -14.54 -5.83 -6.99
C LYS A 89 -15.78 -5.95 -7.87
N GLN A 90 -15.60 -6.34 -9.13
CA GLN A 90 -16.69 -6.48 -10.08
C GLN A 90 -17.56 -7.72 -9.76
N ARG A 91 -18.87 -7.53 -9.64
CA ARG A 91 -19.85 -8.63 -9.60
C ARG A 91 -20.79 -8.51 -10.79
N ILE A 92 -21.10 -9.64 -11.43
CA ILE A 92 -22.07 -9.69 -12.52
C ILE A 92 -23.36 -10.30 -11.98
N THR A 93 -24.43 -9.51 -11.97
CA THR A 93 -25.77 -9.93 -11.53
C THR A 93 -26.74 -9.89 -12.70
N LYS A 94 -28.01 -10.23 -12.45
CA LYS A 94 -29.09 -10.15 -13.45
C LYS A 94 -29.30 -8.72 -13.98
N ASP A 95 -28.90 -7.71 -13.21
CA ASP A 95 -29.10 -6.29 -13.51
C ASP A 95 -27.86 -5.65 -14.18
N GLY A 96 -26.78 -6.41 -14.35
CA GLY A 96 -25.53 -5.97 -14.98
C GLY A 96 -24.35 -6.03 -14.03
N GLN A 97 -23.45 -5.04 -14.13
CA GLN A 97 -22.32 -4.88 -13.22
C GLN A 97 -22.78 -4.25 -11.91
N GLU A 98 -22.31 -4.80 -10.79
CA GLU A 98 -22.36 -4.19 -9.46
C GLU A 98 -20.93 -4.02 -8.94
N GLU A 99 -20.64 -2.84 -8.37
CA GLU A 99 -19.35 -2.51 -7.75
C GLU A 99 -19.40 -2.77 -6.24
N VAL A 100 -18.41 -3.49 -5.72
CA VAL A 100 -18.23 -3.72 -4.28
C VAL A 100 -16.81 -3.33 -3.88
N ALA A 101 -16.60 -2.85 -2.67
CA ALA A 101 -15.25 -2.59 -2.15
C ALA A 101 -14.41 -3.89 -2.12
N GLU A 102 -13.11 -3.76 -2.40
CA GLU A 102 -12.17 -4.89 -2.25
C GLU A 102 -11.91 -5.20 -0.77
N ASP A 103 -11.69 -6.48 -0.47
CA ASP A 103 -11.55 -7.03 0.88
C ASP A 103 -10.12 -7.50 1.20
N TRP A 104 -9.14 -7.19 0.34
CA TRP A 104 -7.77 -7.74 0.40
C TRP A 104 -6.97 -7.44 1.69
N LEU A 105 -7.40 -6.44 2.47
CA LEU A 105 -6.76 -6.04 3.73
C LEU A 105 -7.59 -6.34 4.99
N GLU A 106 -8.75 -6.99 4.89
CA GLU A 106 -9.61 -7.25 6.05
C GLU A 106 -8.90 -8.08 7.13
N ILE A 107 -8.07 -9.06 6.71
CA ILE A 107 -7.23 -9.88 7.59
C ILE A 107 -5.76 -9.41 7.65
N GLY A 108 -5.44 -8.31 6.96
CA GLY A 108 -4.08 -7.84 6.72
C GLY A 108 -3.38 -8.53 5.55
N SER A 109 -2.24 -7.98 5.12
CA SER A 109 -1.39 -8.57 4.09
C SER A 109 -0.14 -9.20 4.70
N PRO A 110 0.19 -10.47 4.38
CA PRO A 110 1.41 -11.11 4.88
C PRO A 110 2.69 -10.60 4.19
N TRP A 111 2.55 -9.82 3.11
CA TRP A 111 3.67 -9.39 2.26
C TRP A 111 4.27 -8.04 2.61
N GLU A 112 3.62 -7.30 3.50
CA GLU A 112 4.03 -5.95 3.86
C GLU A 112 4.64 -5.89 5.26
N VAL A 113 5.58 -4.97 5.44
CA VAL A 113 6.20 -4.68 6.73
C VAL A 113 5.96 -3.21 7.07
N VAL A 114 5.20 -2.97 8.13
CA VAL A 114 5.00 -1.62 8.66
C VAL A 114 6.30 -1.06 9.24
N ARG A 115 6.60 0.21 8.93
CA ARG A 115 7.75 0.95 9.44
C ARG A 115 7.27 2.10 10.30
N ASN A 116 6.97 1.81 11.57
CA ASN A 116 6.45 2.82 12.51
C ASN A 116 7.43 3.97 12.79
N ASP A 117 8.73 3.72 12.60
CA ASP A 117 9.80 4.71 12.67
C ASP A 117 9.86 5.62 11.43
N VAL A 118 9.30 5.19 10.31
CA VAL A 118 9.23 5.95 9.05
C VAL A 118 7.84 6.56 8.93
N SER A 119 7.68 7.72 9.56
CA SER A 119 6.48 8.55 9.42
C SER A 119 6.84 9.98 9.04
N TYR A 120 6.05 10.57 8.14
CA TYR A 120 6.25 11.95 7.69
C TYR A 120 4.97 12.76 7.84
N PRO A 121 5.05 14.00 8.37
CA PRO A 121 3.91 14.91 8.41
C PRO A 121 3.60 15.42 6.99
N ILE A 122 2.33 15.38 6.61
CA ILE A 122 1.80 15.95 5.37
C ILE A 122 0.77 17.00 5.76
N LYS A 123 0.88 18.19 5.16
CA LYS A 123 0.01 19.33 5.45
C LYS A 123 -0.96 19.55 4.29
N PHE A 124 -2.18 19.95 4.60
CA PHE A 124 -3.18 20.44 3.65
C PHE A 124 -3.64 21.85 4.04
N TYR A 125 -4.19 22.58 3.06
CA TYR A 125 -4.70 23.95 3.26
C TYR A 125 -3.64 24.93 3.78
N GLY A 126 -3.93 25.67 4.84
CA GLY A 126 -3.00 26.63 5.45
C GLY A 126 -2.69 27.83 4.56
N LYS A 127 -1.59 28.52 4.87
CA LYS A 127 -1.13 29.71 4.14
C LYS A 127 0.38 29.89 4.26
N VAL A 128 0.95 30.63 3.33
CA VAL A 128 2.36 31.03 3.39
C VAL A 128 2.51 32.28 4.25
N SER A 129 3.46 32.26 5.16
CA SER A 129 3.90 33.41 5.96
C SER A 129 5.38 33.69 5.74
N THR A 130 5.78 34.95 5.80
CA THR A 130 7.19 35.36 5.67
C THR A 130 7.76 35.59 7.06
N GLY A 131 8.82 34.86 7.41
CA GLY A 131 9.51 35.01 8.68
C GLY A 131 10.31 36.31 8.76
N SER A 132 10.72 36.66 9.97
CA SER A 132 11.61 37.82 10.21
C SER A 132 12.98 37.69 9.53
N ASP A 133 13.37 36.47 9.14
CA ASP A 133 14.57 36.16 8.36
C ASP A 133 14.36 36.26 6.83
N GLY A 134 13.16 36.66 6.38
CA GLY A 134 12.79 36.76 4.98
C GLY A 134 12.44 35.42 4.30
N LYS A 135 12.50 34.29 5.01
CA LYS A 135 12.12 32.98 4.46
C LYS A 135 10.61 32.79 4.48
N ARG A 136 10.12 31.93 3.58
CA ARG A 136 8.71 31.56 3.49
C ARG A 136 8.45 30.27 4.26
N TYR A 137 7.41 30.27 5.08
CA TYR A 137 6.96 29.15 5.89
C TYR A 137 5.50 28.83 5.58
N TRP A 138 5.17 27.56 5.36
CA TRP A 138 3.79 27.12 5.22
C TRP A 138 3.22 26.78 6.60
N ILE A 139 2.20 27.52 7.04
CA ILE A 139 1.66 27.45 8.40
C ILE A 139 0.14 27.23 8.42
N GLY A 140 -0.35 26.70 9.54
CA GLY A 140 -1.77 26.38 9.74
C GLY A 140 -2.22 25.19 8.90
N GLY A 141 -3.52 25.14 8.61
CA GLY A 141 -4.13 24.05 7.85
C GLY A 141 -4.34 22.79 8.68
N GLU A 142 -4.42 21.66 8.00
CA GLU A 142 -4.58 20.33 8.59
C GLU A 142 -3.29 19.54 8.43
N ASP A 143 -2.91 18.79 9.47
CA ASP A 143 -1.73 17.93 9.46
C ASP A 143 -2.16 16.47 9.59
N ILE A 144 -1.69 15.63 8.67
CA ILE A 144 -1.81 14.17 8.75
C ILE A 144 -0.42 13.55 8.79
N LYS A 145 -0.35 12.25 9.10
CA LYS A 145 0.89 11.47 9.04
C LYS A 145 0.78 10.41 7.95
N ALA A 146 1.80 10.33 7.10
CA ALA A 146 2.01 9.21 6.19
C ALA A 146 2.97 8.20 6.85
N VAL A 147 2.53 6.95 7.02
CA VAL A 147 3.34 5.85 7.55
C VAL A 147 3.70 4.88 6.43
N ALA A 148 4.96 4.45 6.41
CA ALA A 148 5.47 3.57 5.38
C ALA A 148 5.13 2.09 5.66
N TYR A 149 4.73 1.40 4.60
CA TYR A 149 4.60 -0.05 4.50
C TYR A 149 5.50 -0.51 3.37
N ASP A 150 6.52 -1.30 3.67
CA ASP A 150 7.43 -1.85 2.67
C ASP A 150 6.94 -3.21 2.19
N VAL A 151 6.75 -3.36 0.87
CA VAL A 151 6.51 -4.63 0.20
C VAL A 151 7.79 -5.03 -0.53
N PRO A 152 8.51 -6.08 -0.09
CA PRO A 152 9.73 -6.54 -0.73
C PRO A 152 9.46 -7.07 -2.15
N ILE A 153 10.31 -6.69 -3.11
CA ILE A 153 10.27 -7.17 -4.49
C ILE A 153 11.54 -7.98 -4.77
N PRO A 154 11.48 -9.32 -4.72
CA PRO A 154 12.64 -10.18 -4.95
C PRO A 154 12.97 -10.23 -6.45
N GLY A 155 14.24 -10.08 -6.82
CA GLY A 155 14.69 -10.28 -8.20
C GLY A 155 14.89 -11.75 -8.55
N TYR A 156 14.69 -12.12 -9.81
CA TYR A 156 14.90 -13.48 -10.30
C TYR A 156 16.39 -13.88 -10.26
N LYS A 157 16.71 -15.01 -9.59
CA LYS A 157 18.07 -15.57 -9.47
C LYS A 157 19.12 -14.58 -8.97
N THR A 158 18.73 -13.68 -8.09
CA THR A 158 19.64 -12.73 -7.45
C THR A 158 19.30 -12.55 -5.98
N ARG A 159 20.27 -12.04 -5.21
CA ARG A 159 20.03 -11.61 -3.82
C ARG A 159 19.40 -10.22 -3.75
N THR A 160 19.40 -9.47 -4.84
CA THR A 160 18.81 -8.13 -4.87
C THR A 160 17.31 -8.23 -4.61
N THR A 161 16.89 -7.57 -3.54
CA THR A 161 15.47 -7.38 -3.18
C THR A 161 15.27 -5.89 -2.97
N ILE A 162 14.41 -5.28 -3.78
CA ILE A 162 14.09 -3.86 -3.65
C ILE A 162 12.77 -3.68 -2.87
N SER A 163 12.33 -2.43 -2.67
CA SER A 163 11.07 -2.15 -1.97
C SER A 163 10.07 -1.44 -2.90
N LEU A 164 8.81 -1.85 -2.83
CA LEU A 164 7.66 -0.99 -3.07
C LEU A 164 7.23 -0.41 -1.73
N ARG A 165 7.46 0.88 -1.51
CA ARG A 165 7.03 1.58 -0.30
C ARG A 165 5.67 2.21 -0.53
N LEU A 166 4.69 1.74 0.23
CA LEU A 166 3.32 2.23 0.20
C LEU A 166 3.07 3.14 1.40
N TRP A 167 2.31 4.21 1.18
CA TRP A 167 1.93 5.14 2.24
C TRP A 167 0.50 4.90 2.68
N SER A 168 0.31 4.75 3.99
CA SER A 168 -1.00 4.83 4.64
C SER A 168 -1.08 6.12 5.44
N THR A 169 -2.19 6.83 5.34
CA THR A 169 -2.39 8.11 6.01
C THR A 169 -3.25 7.95 7.26
N GLN A 170 -2.82 8.58 8.35
CA GLN A 170 -3.49 8.52 9.64
C GLN A 170 -3.22 9.80 10.44
N VAL A 171 -4.02 10.03 11.48
CA VAL A 171 -3.79 11.10 12.47
C VAL A 171 -3.38 10.49 13.82
N PRO A 172 -2.62 11.21 14.65
CA PRO A 172 -2.43 10.84 16.05
C PRO A 172 -3.76 10.58 16.76
N SER A 173 -3.77 9.65 17.72
CA SER A 173 -4.95 9.40 18.57
C SER A 173 -5.41 10.63 19.36
N ALA A 174 -4.50 11.58 19.59
CA ALA A 174 -4.81 12.86 20.24
C ALA A 174 -5.79 13.75 19.43
N ASP A 175 -5.93 13.52 18.13
CA ASP A 175 -6.85 14.27 17.27
C ASP A 175 -8.28 13.71 17.30
N PHE A 176 -8.54 12.67 18.09
CA PHE A 176 -9.88 12.17 18.37
C PHE A 176 -10.58 13.05 19.42
N ASP A 177 -11.73 13.64 19.05
CA ASP A 177 -12.47 14.52 19.96
C ASP A 177 -13.35 13.73 20.93
N LEU A 178 -12.78 13.41 22.09
CA LEU A 178 -13.49 12.75 23.20
C LEU A 178 -14.67 13.57 23.73
N SER A 179 -14.63 14.90 23.63
CA SER A 179 -15.72 15.75 24.13
C SER A 179 -16.93 15.62 23.21
N ALA A 180 -16.73 15.69 21.90
CA ALA A 180 -17.76 15.41 20.91
C ALA A 180 -18.31 13.99 21.05
N PHE A 181 -17.43 12.99 21.26
CA PHE A 181 -17.86 11.61 21.45
C PHE A 181 -18.80 11.44 22.65
N ASN A 182 -18.42 12.01 23.80
CA ASN A 182 -19.23 11.95 25.03
C ASN A 182 -20.54 12.74 24.93
N ALA A 183 -20.61 13.74 24.04
CA ALA A 183 -21.84 14.48 23.73
C ALA A 183 -22.77 13.73 22.75
N GLY A 184 -22.39 12.54 22.27
CA GLY A 184 -23.14 11.78 21.25
C GLY A 184 -22.88 12.25 19.81
N GLU A 185 -21.97 13.20 19.60
CA GLU A 185 -21.59 13.73 18.29
C GLU A 185 -20.51 12.84 17.63
N HIS A 186 -20.80 11.54 17.44
CA HIS A 186 -19.81 10.54 17.02
C HIS A 186 -19.15 10.84 15.66
N THR A 187 -19.90 11.37 14.68
CA THR A 187 -19.33 11.72 13.36
C THR A 187 -18.24 12.79 13.48
N LYS A 188 -18.47 13.78 14.34
CA LYS A 188 -17.52 14.87 14.60
C LYS A 188 -16.32 14.37 15.39
N ALA A 189 -16.54 13.47 16.35
CA ALA A 189 -15.46 12.85 17.12
C ALA A 189 -14.41 12.15 16.23
N CYS A 190 -14.87 11.51 15.14
CA CYS A 190 -14.03 10.78 14.19
C CYS A 190 -13.63 11.59 12.94
N GLU A 191 -13.96 12.88 12.85
CA GLU A 191 -13.83 13.64 11.60
C GLU A 191 -12.38 13.71 11.11
N ALA A 192 -11.43 13.98 12.01
CA ALA A 192 -10.00 14.02 11.68
C ALA A 192 -9.48 12.67 11.15
N GLN A 193 -9.91 11.57 11.77
CA GLN A 193 -9.56 10.21 11.34
C GLN A 193 -10.14 9.91 9.96
N ALA A 194 -11.42 10.19 9.77
CA ALA A 194 -12.09 10.00 8.49
C ALA A 194 -11.43 10.82 7.37
N ASN A 195 -11.03 12.06 7.64
CA ASN A 195 -10.37 12.91 6.64
C ASN A 195 -8.97 12.39 6.28
N ALA A 196 -8.21 11.91 7.25
CA ALA A 196 -6.91 11.30 6.99
C ALA A 196 -7.04 9.99 6.21
N GLU A 197 -8.00 9.13 6.56
CA GLU A 197 -8.16 7.82 5.92
C GLU A 197 -8.68 7.91 4.48
N LYS A 198 -9.54 8.89 4.18
CA LYS A 198 -10.10 9.12 2.83
C LYS A 198 -9.04 9.17 1.73
N VAL A 199 -7.82 9.63 2.03
CA VAL A 199 -6.72 9.76 1.07
C VAL A 199 -6.30 8.41 0.45
N TYR A 200 -6.49 7.29 1.16
CA TYR A 200 -6.10 5.96 0.66
C TYR A 200 -7.27 4.98 0.55
N LEU A 201 -8.54 5.41 0.70
CA LEU A 201 -9.65 4.45 0.64
C LEU A 201 -9.79 3.81 -0.75
N ILE A 202 -9.78 4.64 -1.79
CA ILE A 202 -9.99 4.29 -3.21
C ILE A 202 -8.99 5.14 -4.02
N TYR A 203 -8.58 4.67 -5.20
CA TYR A 203 -7.72 5.43 -6.13
C TYR A 203 -8.45 6.02 -7.32
#